data_AF-A0A7W8E8H7-F1
#
_entry.id   AF-A0A7W8E8H7-F1
#
_cell.length_a   1.000
_cell.length_b   1.000
_cell.length_c   1.000
_cell.angle_alpha   90.00
_cell.angle_beta   90.00
_cell.angle_gamma   90.00
#
_symmetry.space_group_name_H-M   'P 1'
#
loop_
_entity.id
_entity.type
_entity.pdbx_description
1 polymer ?
#
loop_
_entity_poly.entity_id
_entity_poly.type
_entity_poly.pdbx_seq_one_letter_code
_entity_poly.pdbx_strand_id
1 'polypeptide(L)'
;MNEYVNGRVHTQGIENFWACLKRSLAGTYVAVEPFHMDAYIDEQVFRYNTRKTHSDETRLAKVLSQVAGRRLTYKELTGKEVQTAF
;
A
#
# COMPACT_ATOMS: atom_id res chain seq x y z
N MET A 1 -7.18 34.92 -14.61
CA MET A 1 -7.61 33.55 -14.94
C MET A 1 -7.47 32.69 -13.70
N ASN A 2 -8.43 32.75 -12.76
CA ASN A 2 -8.34 32.09 -11.44
C ASN A 2 -9.60 31.25 -11.20
N GLU A 3 -9.82 30.23 -12.02
CA GLU A 3 -10.89 29.25 -11.75
C GLU A 3 -10.25 28.04 -11.05
N TYR A 4 -10.44 27.96 -9.73
CA TYR A 4 -9.87 26.90 -8.87
C TYR A 4 -10.60 25.55 -9.02
N VAL A 5 -11.86 25.56 -9.46
CA VAL A 5 -12.69 24.37 -9.67
C VAL A 5 -13.65 24.61 -10.83
N ASN A 6 -13.64 23.72 -11.82
CA ASN A 6 -14.69 23.65 -12.83
C ASN A 6 -15.47 22.34 -12.65
N GLY A 7 -16.53 22.39 -11.82
CA GLY A 7 -17.36 21.23 -11.51
C GLY A 7 -16.57 20.04 -10.96
N ARG A 8 -16.52 18.94 -11.73
CA ARG A 8 -15.77 17.71 -11.39
C ARG A 8 -14.32 17.72 -11.87
N VAL A 9 -13.89 18.74 -12.59
CA VAL A 9 -12.52 18.87 -13.09
C VAL A 9 -11.71 19.65 -12.06
N HIS A 10 -11.01 18.92 -11.18
CA HIS A 10 -10.12 19.49 -10.17
C HIS A 10 -8.98 18.53 -9.82
N THR A 11 -7.83 19.06 -9.40
CA THR A 11 -6.65 18.27 -8.98
C THR A 11 -6.70 17.84 -7.51
N GLN A 12 -7.66 18.34 -6.72
CA GLN A 12 -7.78 18.09 -5.27
C GLN A 12 -7.76 16.60 -4.90
N GLY A 13 -8.33 15.72 -5.72
CA GLY A 13 -8.33 14.28 -5.48
C GLY A 13 -6.92 13.68 -5.54
N ILE A 14 -6.20 13.97 -6.63
CA ILE A 14 -4.86 13.43 -6.88
C ILE A 14 -3.82 14.07 -5.95
N GLU A 15 -3.94 15.37 -5.65
CA GLU A 15 -3.07 16.05 -4.69
C GLU A 15 -3.21 15.49 -3.27
N ASN A 16 -4.45 15.21 -2.84
CA ASN A 16 -4.69 14.56 -1.56
C ASN A 16 -4.08 13.14 -1.51
N PHE A 17 -4.22 12.36 -2.58
CA PHE A 17 -3.60 11.03 -2.67
C PHE A 17 -2.08 11.09 -2.44
N TRP A 18 -1.38 11.97 -3.16
CA TRP A 18 0.07 12.12 -3.04
C TRP A 18 0.49 12.74 -1.70
N ALA A 19 -0.32 13.63 -1.13
CA ALA A 19 -0.07 14.16 0.20
C ALA A 19 -0.11 13.08 1.29
N CYS A 20 -1.07 12.16 1.20
CA CYS A 20 -1.14 11.00 2.09
C CYS A 20 0.04 10.03 1.90
N LEU A 21 0.40 9.71 0.64
CA LEU A 21 1.54 8.83 0.36
C LEU A 21 2.83 9.36 0.99
N LYS A 22 3.16 10.64 0.72
CA LYS A 22 4.37 11.28 1.25
C LYS A 22 4.41 11.26 2.78
N ARG A 23 3.26 11.41 3.44
CA ARG A 23 3.18 11.34 4.91
C ARG A 23 3.46 9.94 5.44
N SER A 24 2.94 8.91 4.79
CA SER A 24 3.23 7.52 5.16
C SER A 24 4.70 7.17 4.94
N LEU A 25 5.28 7.59 3.81
CA LEU A 25 6.71 7.41 3.50
C LEU A 25 7.63 8.09 4.50
N ALA A 26 7.29 9.31 4.94
CA ALA A 26 8.11 10.06 5.89
C ALA A 26 7.91 9.63 7.36
N GLY A 27 6.78 9.00 7.70
CA GLY A 27 6.40 8.73 9.09
C GLY A 27 6.34 7.25 9.47
N THR A 28 5.70 6.42 8.67
CA THR A 28 5.43 5.02 9.00
C THR A 28 6.57 4.09 8.61
N TYR A 29 7.25 4.36 7.50
CA TYR A 29 8.32 3.52 6.98
C TYR A 29 9.69 4.13 7.29
N VAL A 30 10.66 3.28 7.66
CA VAL A 30 12.00 3.71 8.09
C VAL A 30 13.07 3.39 7.04
N ALA A 31 12.89 2.35 6.24
CA ALA A 31 13.82 1.90 5.20
C ALA A 31 13.09 1.70 3.87
N VAL A 32 12.62 2.81 3.29
CA VAL A 32 11.95 2.82 1.98
C VAL A 32 13.01 2.67 0.91
N GLU A 33 12.90 1.60 0.13
CA GLU A 33 13.77 1.35 -1.00
C GLU A 33 13.03 1.54 -2.33
N PRO A 34 13.66 2.12 -3.37
CA PRO A 34 13.01 2.37 -4.66
C PRO A 34 12.43 1.13 -5.34
N PHE A 35 13.02 -0.05 -5.10
CA PHE A 35 12.58 -1.31 -5.72
C PHE A 35 11.31 -1.91 -5.09
N HIS A 36 10.79 -1.33 -4.01
CA HIS A 36 9.51 -1.68 -3.39
C HIS A 36 8.45 -0.58 -3.53
N MET A 37 8.71 0.42 -4.38
CA MET A 37 7.83 1.58 -4.54
C MET A 37 6.41 1.19 -4.98
N ASP A 38 6.31 0.15 -5.80
CA ASP A 38 5.05 -0.46 -6.22
C ASP A 38 4.21 -0.96 -5.02
N ALA A 39 4.82 -1.68 -4.08
CA ALA A 39 4.14 -2.18 -2.89
C ALA A 39 3.61 -1.04 -1.99
N TYR A 40 4.38 0.04 -1.84
CA TYR A 40 3.92 1.22 -1.09
C TYR A 40 2.75 1.93 -1.77
N ILE A 41 2.78 2.02 -3.10
CA ILE A 41 1.69 2.62 -3.88
C ILE A 41 0.44 1.74 -3.78
N ASP A 42 0.55 0.43 -3.91
CA ASP A 42 -0.57 -0.51 -3.80
C ASP A 42 -1.26 -0.41 -2.43
N GLU A 43 -0.47 -0.32 -1.35
CA GLU A 43 -1.01 -0.10 -0.01
C GLU A 43 -1.76 1.23 0.07
N GLN A 44 -1.19 2.30 -0.48
CA GLN A 44 -1.81 3.62 -0.46
C GLN A 44 -3.09 3.67 -1.30
N VAL A 45 -3.14 2.98 -2.45
CA VAL A 45 -4.35 2.81 -3.26
C VAL A 45 -5.43 2.09 -2.46
N PHE A 46 -5.06 1.00 -1.78
CA PHE A 46 -5.99 0.26 -0.91
C PHE A 46 -6.54 1.16 0.21
N ARG A 47 -5.68 1.89 0.93
CA ARG A 47 -6.09 2.81 1.99
C ARG A 47 -6.98 3.94 1.46
N TYR A 48 -6.62 4.55 0.34
CA TYR A 48 -7.35 5.68 -0.21
C TYR A 48 -8.75 5.27 -0.70
N ASN A 49 -8.88 4.11 -1.34
CA ASN A 49 -10.15 3.63 -1.88
C ASN A 49 -11.11 3.12 -0.78
N THR A 50 -10.58 2.57 0.30
CA THR A 50 -11.39 2.05 1.41
C THR A 50 -11.77 3.11 2.45
N ARG A 51 -11.16 4.32 2.39
CA ARG A 51 -11.25 5.36 3.44
C ARG A 51 -12.66 5.82 3.84
N LYS A 52 -13.64 5.70 2.95
CA LYS A 52 -15.02 6.18 3.19
C LYS A 52 -16.00 5.05 3.52
N THR A 53 -15.67 3.83 3.13
CA THR A 53 -16.62 2.71 3.09
C THR A 53 -16.33 1.65 4.14
N HIS A 54 -15.13 1.66 4.73
CA HIS A 54 -14.67 0.63 5.66
C HIS A 54 -14.23 1.28 6.98
N SER A 55 -14.57 0.65 8.11
CA SER A 55 -13.92 0.91 9.38
C SER A 55 -12.53 0.27 9.39
N ASP A 56 -11.70 0.63 10.38
CA ASP A 56 -10.38 0.04 10.54
C ASP A 56 -10.42 -1.48 10.72
N GLU A 57 -11.43 -1.97 11.45
CA GLU A 57 -11.67 -3.41 11.64
C GLU A 57 -11.97 -4.11 10.30
N THR A 58 -12.89 -3.55 9.50
CA THR A 58 -13.25 -4.16 8.21
C THR A 58 -12.06 -4.14 7.24
N ARG A 59 -11.26 -3.09 7.28
CA ARG A 59 -10.05 -2.97 6.47
C ARG A 59 -8.99 -4.01 6.88
N LEU A 60 -8.79 -4.21 8.18
CA LEU A 60 -7.89 -5.25 8.70
C LEU A 60 -8.36 -6.65 8.28
N ALA A 61 -9.65 -6.95 8.46
CA ALA A 61 -10.23 -8.23 8.04
C ALA A 61 -10.03 -8.47 6.53
N LYS A 62 -10.19 -7.42 5.70
CA LYS A 62 -9.97 -7.50 4.25
C LYS A 62 -8.52 -7.84 3.91
N VAL A 63 -7.55 -7.19 4.55
CA VAL A 63 -6.12 -7.51 4.35
C VAL A 63 -5.82 -8.95 4.75
N LEU A 64 -6.28 -9.38 5.93
CA LEU A 64 -6.03 -10.75 6.42
C LEU A 64 -6.56 -11.83 5.47
N SER A 65 -7.72 -11.59 4.83
CA SER A 65 -8.27 -12.51 3.84
C SER A 65 -7.39 -12.68 2.59
N GLN A 66 -6.55 -11.69 2.26
CA GLN A 66 -5.68 -11.70 1.07
C GLN A 66 -4.29 -12.28 1.33
N VAL A 67 -3.89 -12.37 2.60
CA VAL A 67 -2.58 -12.86 3.05
C VAL A 67 -2.57 -14.38 3.26
N ALA A 68 -3.74 -15.00 3.38
CA ALA A 68 -3.86 -16.46 3.50
C ALA A 68 -3.12 -17.17 2.36
N GLY A 69 -2.24 -18.12 2.71
CA GLY A 69 -1.43 -18.88 1.76
C GLY A 69 -0.18 -18.17 1.22
N ARG A 70 0.09 -16.91 1.60
CA ARG A 70 1.30 -16.15 1.18
C ARG A 70 2.36 -16.01 2.28
N ARG A 71 2.36 -16.91 3.25
CA ARG A 71 3.33 -16.87 4.36
C ARG A 71 4.72 -17.20 3.84
N LEU A 72 5.66 -16.28 3.98
CA LEU A 72 7.08 -16.49 3.70
C LEU A 72 7.83 -16.82 5.00
N THR A 73 8.47 -17.98 5.08
CA THR A 73 9.28 -18.35 6.23
C THR A 73 10.74 -17.87 6.08
N TYR A 74 11.45 -17.67 7.20
CA TYR A 74 12.87 -17.28 7.15
C TYR A 74 13.74 -18.32 6.41
N LYS A 75 13.37 -19.60 6.51
CA LYS A 75 14.05 -20.70 5.80
C LYS A 75 13.87 -20.56 4.28
N GLU A 76 12.64 -20.30 3.82
CA GLU A 76 12.33 -20.02 2.41
C GLU A 76 13.04 -18.76 1.91
N LEU A 77 12.98 -17.66 2.67
CA LEU A 77 13.62 -16.38 2.30
C LEU A 77 15.14 -16.50 2.14
N THR A 78 15.79 -17.30 2.99
CA THR A 78 17.25 -17.50 2.95
C THR A 78 17.70 -18.58 1.96
N GLY A 79 16.76 -19.22 1.24
CA GLY A 79 17.09 -20.27 0.27
C GLY A 79 17.78 -21.49 0.89
N LYS A 80 17.71 -21.68 2.22
CA LYS A 80 18.28 -22.85 2.92
C LYS A 80 17.37 -24.07 2.83
N GLU A 81 16.58 -24.17 1.76
CA GLU A 81 15.97 -25.44 1.40
C GLU A 81 17.09 -26.32 0.86
N VAL A 82 17.40 -27.40 1.59
CA VAL A 82 18.25 -28.47 1.10
C VAL A 82 17.60 -28.96 -0.18
N GLN A 83 18.20 -28.65 -1.34
CA GLN A 83 17.91 -29.34 -2.58
C GLN A 83 18.26 -30.80 -2.34
N THR A 84 17.27 -31.60 -1.95
CA THR A 84 17.40 -33.05 -2.03
C THR A 84 17.23 -33.34 -3.51
N ALA A 85 18.35 -33.32 -4.24
CA ALA A 85 18.41 -33.74 -5.62
C ALA A 85 17.88 -35.18 -5.71
N PHE A 86 16.90 -35.40 -6.58
CA PHE A 86 16.60 -36.72 -7.12
C PHE A 86 17.40 -36.90 -8.41
#